data_AF-A0A552DGI3-F1
#
_entry.id   AF-A0A552DGI3-F1
#
_cell.length_a   1.000
_cell.length_b   1.000
_cell.length_c   1.000
_cell.angle_alpha   90.00
_cell.angle_beta   90.00
_cell.angle_gamma   90.00
#
_symmetry.space_group_name_H-M   'P 1'
#
loop_
_entity.id
_entity.type
_entity.pdbx_description
1 polymer ?
#
loop_
_entity_poly.entity_id
_entity_poly.type
_entity_poly.pdbx_seq_one_letter_code
_entity_poly.pdbx_strand_id
1 'polypeptide(L)' 'MSLGDAIIAGTAFVYNLTIVTRNIDDFNWLSKLNLINPFQR' A
#
# COMPACT_ATOMS: atom_id res chain seq x y z
N MET A 1 0.80 -9.62 5.71
CA MET A 1 1.29 -9.74 4.31
C MET A 1 1.01 -11.11 3.72
N SER A 2 0.09 -11.13 2.76
CA SER A 2 -0.19 -12.23 1.86
C SER A 2 0.44 -11.99 0.48
N LEU A 3 0.42 -12.99 -0.41
CA LEU A 3 0.83 -12.82 -1.82
C LEU A 3 0.05 -11.70 -2.52
N GLY A 4 -1.22 -11.50 -2.16
CA GLY A 4 -2.05 -10.43 -2.74
C GLY A 4 -1.51 -9.04 -2.42
N ASP A 5 -1.08 -8.81 -1.18
CA ASP A 5 -0.54 -7.52 -0.74
C ASP A 5 0.76 -7.18 -1.50
N ALA A 6 1.59 -8.18 -1.77
CA ALA A 6 2.82 -8.01 -2.54
C ALA A 6 2.54 -7.60 -4.00
N ILE A 7 1.52 -8.19 -4.63
CA ILE A 7 1.11 -7.84 -6.00
C ILE A 7 0.56 -6.40 -6.04
N ILE A 8 -0.26 -6.02 -5.06
CA ILE A 8 -0.81 -4.65 -4.96
C ILE A 8 0.33 -3.64 -4.77
N ALA A 9 1.23 -3.89 -3.81
CA ALA A 9 2.39 -3.04 -3.53
C ALA A 9 3.30 -2.88 -4.75
N GLY A 10 3.65 -3.97 -5.42
CA GLY A 10 4.49 -3.96 -6.62
C GLY A 10 3.85 -3.18 -7.77
N THR A 11 2.54 -3.35 -7.98
CA THR A 11 1.79 -2.60 -9.00
C THR A 11 1.80 -1.11 -8.68
N ALA A 12 1.46 -0.73 -7.45
CA ALA A 12 1.46 0.69 -7.06
C ALA A 12 2.85 1.33 -7.18
N PHE A 13 3.92 0.58 -6.84
CA PHE A 13 5.28 1.05 -6.97
C PHE A 13 5.70 1.29 -8.44
N VAL A 14 5.44 0.33 -9.34
CA VAL A 14 5.81 0.44 -10.76
C VAL A 14 5.09 1.59 -11.46
N TYR A 15 3.82 1.82 -11.11
CA TYR A 15 2.99 2.85 -11.74
C TYR A 15 2.92 4.16 -10.93
N ASN A 16 3.70 4.29 -9.86
CA ASN A 16 3.72 5.45 -8.97
C ASN A 16 2.32 5.86 -8.46
N LEU A 17 1.52 4.87 -8.05
CA LEU A 17 0.16 5.04 -7.57
C LEU A 17 0.11 5.15 -6.04
N THR A 18 -0.99 5.71 -5.55
CA THR A 18 -1.31 5.73 -4.11
C THR A 18 -2.21 4.55 -3.76
N ILE A 19 -1.84 3.78 -2.74
CA ILE A 19 -2.68 2.69 -2.22
C ILE A 19 -3.65 3.28 -1.21
N VAL A 20 -4.94 3.14 -1.48
CA VAL A 20 -6.01 3.48 -0.54
C VAL A 20 -6.44 2.20 0.16
N THR A 21 -6.14 2.08 1.45
CA THR A 21 -6.42 0.85 2.22
C THR A 21 -6.61 1.14 3.70
N ARG A 22 -7.45 0.35 4.38
CA ARG A 22 -7.53 0.34 5.85
C ARG A 22 -6.34 -0.39 6.48
N ASN A 23 -5.75 -1.35 5.75
CA ASN A 23 -4.71 -2.24 6.27
C ASN A 23 -3.31 -1.66 6.03
N ILE A 24 -3.01 -0.49 6.61
CA ILE A 24 -1.75 0.22 6.32
C ILE A 24 -0.52 -0.57 6.76
N ASP A 25 -0.64 -1.30 7.87
CA ASP A 25 0.48 -2.01 8.49
C ASP A 25 1.11 -3.04 7.57
N ASP A 26 0.31 -3.68 6.71
CA ASP A 26 0.77 -4.64 5.70
C ASP A 26 1.50 -4.00 4.50
N PHE A 27 1.48 -2.67 4.37
CA PHE A 27 2.17 -1.92 3.31
C PHE A 27 3.28 -1.00 3.85
N ASN A 28 3.42 -0.89 5.17
CA ASN A 28 4.38 0.02 5.83
C ASN A 28 5.85 -0.41 5.73
N TRP A 29 6.13 -1.61 5.21
CA TRP A 29 7.50 -2.12 4.99
C TRP A 29 8.20 -1.48 3.78
N LEU A 30 7.44 -0.87 2.85
CA LEU A 30 7.99 -0.18 1.68
C LEU A 30 7.82 1.34 1.85
N SER A 31 8.85 2.00 2.38
CA SER A 31 8.88 3.44 2.66
C SER A 31 8.67 4.36 1.44
N LYS A 32 8.69 3.80 0.22
CA LYS A 32 8.43 4.52 -1.04
C LYS A 32 6.98 4.45 -1.53
N LEU A 33 6.09 3.73 -0.85
CA LEU A 33 4.67 3.69 -1.22
C LEU A 33 3.92 4.88 -0.64
N ASN A 34 3.08 5.50 -1.47
CA ASN A 34 2.10 6.47 -1.01
C ASN A 34 0.88 5.71 -0.48
N LEU A 35 0.53 5.96 0.79
CA LEU A 35 -0.54 5.25 1.49
C LEU A 35 -1.57 6.25 2.02
N ILE A 36 -2.86 5.96 1.80
CA ILE A 36 -3.98 6.70 2.39
C ILE A 36 -4.88 5.70 3.10
N ASN A 37 -5.09 5.90 4.40
CA ASN A 37 -6.16 5.23 5.12
C ASN A 37 -7.38 6.13 5.22
N PRO A 38 -8.47 5.83 4.51
CA PRO A 38 -9.66 6.68 4.49
C PRO A 38 -10.42 6.70 5.82
N PHE A 39 -10.02 5.86 6.79
CA PHE A 39 -10.61 5.82 8.13
C PHE A 39 -9.76 6.56 9.17
N GLN A 40 -8.55 6.99 8.80
CA GLN A 40 -7.74 7.86 9.64
C GLN A 40 -8.17 9.31 9.38
N ARG A 41 -8.44 10.04 10.47
CA ARG A 41 -8.82 11.46 10.44
C ARG A 41 -7.57 12.34 10.43
#